data_AF-A0A939K9X0-F1
#
_entry.id   AF-A0A939K9X0-F1
#
_cell.length_a   1.000
_cell.length_b   1.000
_cell.length_c   1.000
_cell.angle_alpha   90.00
_cell.angle_beta   90.00
_cell.angle_gamma   90.00
#
_symmetry.space_group_name_H-M   'P 1'
#
loop_
_entity.id
_entity.type
_entity.pdbx_description
1 polymer ?
#
loop_
_entity_poly.entity_id
_entity_poly.type
_entity_poly.pdbx_seq_one_letter_code
_entity_poly.pdbx_strand_id
1 'polypeptide(L)'
;MLRTITTTLLTLSLVGAAHGQMPVPLLDNEPAAPNAALWAVAGPMLQAALECREDLPDHPATRALLPRKPAGEEQHYRLTPPSGFKVFGLPVAEIEVWVDDGSGELGHGYTSHIRGRTLAEVAKAAKLNKGKSFHNRKTSMGGLMADQPFGPESVQLTCTIDGSYATHENEYREP
;
A
#
# COMPACT_ATOMS: atom_id res chain seq x y z
N MET A 1 76.71 -7.42 31.80
CA MET A 1 77.72 -6.57 31.12
C MET A 1 77.11 -6.13 29.79
N LEU A 2 76.44 -4.99 29.76
CA LEU A 2 76.94 -3.74 29.18
C LEU A 2 77.41 -3.90 27.72
N ARG A 3 76.65 -3.37 26.76
CA ARG A 3 77.06 -2.19 25.97
C ARG A 3 76.02 -1.78 24.94
N THR A 4 75.53 -0.57 25.15
CA THR A 4 75.00 0.41 24.18
C THR A 4 75.91 0.56 22.96
N ILE A 5 75.35 0.87 21.78
CA ILE A 5 75.81 1.84 20.75
C ILE A 5 74.72 1.87 19.65
N THR A 6 73.86 2.88 19.57
CA THR A 6 73.95 4.15 18.80
C THR A 6 73.78 4.00 17.28
N THR A 7 72.56 4.31 16.82
CA THR A 7 72.18 5.17 15.67
C THR A 7 72.75 4.91 14.27
N THR A 8 71.87 4.62 13.30
CA THR A 8 71.82 5.37 12.02
C THR A 8 70.42 5.28 11.38
N LEU A 9 69.72 6.41 11.30
CA LEU A 9 68.55 6.59 10.44
C LEU A 9 69.02 6.58 8.97
N LEU A 10 68.37 5.78 8.12
CA LEU A 10 68.33 6.05 6.69
C LEU A 10 66.87 5.98 6.23
N THR A 11 66.26 7.15 6.10
CA THR A 11 64.95 7.38 5.50
C THR A 11 65.05 7.11 4.00
N LEU A 12 64.41 6.05 3.52
CA LEU A 12 64.15 5.84 2.10
C LEU A 12 62.67 6.10 1.83
N SER A 13 62.38 7.31 1.35
CA SER A 13 61.06 7.73 0.89
C SER A 13 60.74 7.02 -0.42
N LEU A 14 59.87 6.00 -0.39
CA LEU A 14 59.20 5.52 -1.59
C LEU A 14 57.85 6.23 -1.72
N VAL A 15 57.81 7.17 -2.67
CA VAL A 15 56.58 7.68 -3.27
C VAL A 15 56.06 6.59 -4.21
N GLY A 16 54.84 6.10 -3.98
CA GLY A 16 54.25 5.09 -4.86
C GLY A 16 52.79 4.77 -4.53
N ALA A 17 51.90 5.34 -5.36
CA ALA A 17 50.48 4.99 -5.53
C ALA A 17 49.53 5.27 -4.35
N ALA A 18 49.15 6.54 -4.21
CA ALA A 18 47.84 6.90 -3.68
C ALA A 18 46.77 6.29 -4.60
N HIS A 19 46.26 5.11 -4.25
CA HIS A 19 44.95 4.67 -4.74
C HIS A 19 43.94 5.61 -4.09
N GLY A 20 43.52 6.62 -4.84
CA GLY A 20 42.39 7.45 -4.48
C GLY A 20 41.13 6.58 -4.40
N GLN A 21 40.88 6.00 -3.25
CA GLN A 21 39.56 5.51 -2.89
C GLN A 21 38.70 6.75 -2.70
N MET A 22 38.09 7.20 -3.80
CA MET A 22 37.00 8.16 -3.74
C MET A 22 35.93 7.56 -2.81
N PRO A 23 35.54 8.22 -1.72
CA PRO A 23 34.41 7.77 -0.93
C PRO A 23 33.20 7.78 -1.86
N VAL A 24 32.70 6.59 -2.19
CA VAL A 24 31.42 6.43 -2.87
C VAL A 24 30.40 7.12 -1.96
N PRO A 25 29.72 8.19 -2.39
CA PRO A 25 28.61 8.72 -1.62
C PRO A 25 27.64 7.56 -1.46
N LEU A 26 27.42 7.12 -0.21
CA LEU A 26 26.28 6.30 0.12
C LEU A 26 25.08 7.19 -0.21
N LEU A 27 24.57 7.08 -1.44
CA LEU A 27 23.28 7.64 -1.77
C LEU A 27 22.32 6.86 -0.87
N ASP A 28 21.88 7.49 0.21
CA ASP A 28 20.70 7.12 1.01
C ASP A 28 19.43 7.25 0.14
N ASN A 29 19.45 6.64 -1.05
CA ASN A 29 18.31 6.38 -1.88
C ASN A 29 17.68 5.07 -1.39
N GLU A 30 17.31 5.02 -0.11
CA GLU A 30 16.05 4.35 0.18
C GLU A 30 15.00 5.09 -0.66
N PRO A 31 14.18 4.39 -1.47
CA PRO A 31 13.05 5.06 -2.12
C PRO A 31 12.26 5.69 -0.98
N ALA A 32 12.25 7.03 -0.92
CA ALA A 32 11.58 7.74 0.16
C ALA A 32 10.17 7.16 0.25
N ALA A 33 9.85 6.53 1.39
CA ALA A 33 8.49 6.11 1.68
C ALA A 33 7.58 7.26 1.26
N PRO A 34 6.45 7.01 0.53
CA PRO A 34 5.67 8.08 -0.07
C PRO A 34 5.49 9.19 0.96
N ASN A 35 5.87 10.41 0.60
CA ASN A 35 6.28 11.41 1.59
C ASN A 35 5.18 11.57 2.67
N ALA A 36 5.55 11.71 3.95
CA ALA A 36 4.56 11.77 5.04
C ALA A 36 3.49 12.85 4.83
N ALA A 37 3.81 13.95 4.15
CA ALA A 37 2.85 14.99 3.78
C ALA A 37 1.87 14.55 2.68
N LEU A 38 2.27 13.64 1.78
CA LEU A 38 1.39 13.04 0.78
C LEU A 38 0.33 12.17 1.46
N TRP A 39 0.74 11.31 2.39
CA TRP A 39 -0.18 10.49 3.18
C TRP A 39 -1.05 11.32 4.13
N ALA A 40 -0.56 12.46 4.64
CA ALA A 40 -1.37 13.35 5.45
C ALA A 40 -2.61 13.88 4.69
N VAL A 41 -2.50 14.03 3.36
CA VAL A 41 -3.60 14.51 2.50
C VAL A 41 -4.39 13.35 1.88
N ALA A 42 -3.71 12.36 1.28
CA ALA A 42 -4.37 11.25 0.60
C ALA A 42 -4.90 10.16 1.56
N GLY A 43 -4.32 10.03 2.75
CA GLY A 43 -4.69 9.03 3.74
C GLY A 43 -6.18 9.07 4.11
N PRO A 44 -6.74 10.22 4.53
CA PRO A 44 -8.17 10.33 4.82
C PRO A 44 -9.08 9.94 3.63
N MET A 45 -8.67 10.26 2.41
CA MET A 45 -9.41 9.91 1.18
C MET A 45 -9.39 8.39 0.94
N LEU A 46 -8.22 7.78 1.03
CA LEU A 46 -8.05 6.32 0.93
C LEU A 46 -8.81 5.61 2.05
N GLN A 47 -8.79 6.13 3.27
CA GLN A 47 -9.56 5.57 4.37
C GLN A 47 -11.06 5.60 4.07
N ALA A 48 -11.60 6.70 3.54
CA ALA A 48 -13.01 6.79 3.18
C ALA A 48 -13.40 5.77 2.10
N ALA A 49 -12.56 5.59 1.09
CA ALA A 49 -12.74 4.60 0.02
C ALA A 49 -12.68 3.15 0.54
N LEU A 50 -11.68 2.82 1.35
CA LEU A 50 -11.54 1.51 1.99
C LEU A 50 -12.68 1.21 2.98
N GLU A 51 -13.24 2.24 3.61
CA GLU A 51 -14.42 2.13 4.47
C GLU A 51 -15.75 2.14 3.68
N CYS A 52 -15.69 2.21 2.34
CA CYS A 52 -16.84 2.25 1.45
C CYS A 52 -17.82 3.38 1.78
N ARG A 53 -17.29 4.54 2.18
CA ARG A 53 -18.08 5.74 2.51
C ARG A 53 -18.18 6.71 1.34
N GLU A 54 -17.07 6.88 0.64
CA GLU A 54 -16.92 7.81 -0.49
C GLU A 54 -16.00 7.16 -1.53
N ASP A 55 -16.16 7.51 -2.80
CA ASP A 55 -15.23 7.09 -3.83
C ASP A 55 -13.89 7.84 -3.70
N LEU A 56 -12.82 7.31 -4.28
CA LEU A 56 -11.53 7.98 -4.25
C LEU A 56 -11.54 9.17 -5.22
N PRO A 57 -11.38 10.42 -4.73
CA PRO A 57 -11.44 11.60 -5.59
C PRO A 57 -10.22 11.70 -6.49
N ASP A 58 -10.41 12.32 -7.66
CA ASP A 58 -9.33 12.69 -8.58
C ASP A 58 -8.53 13.90 -8.06
N HIS A 59 -7.70 13.65 -7.05
CA HIS A 59 -6.93 14.66 -6.34
C HIS A 59 -5.43 14.53 -6.67
N PRO A 60 -4.63 15.63 -6.73
CA PRO A 60 -3.20 15.52 -6.99
C PRO A 60 -2.46 14.58 -6.04
N ALA A 61 -2.85 14.54 -4.77
CA ALA A 61 -2.25 13.65 -3.77
C ALA A 61 -2.59 12.17 -4.01
N THR A 62 -3.83 11.85 -4.41
CA THR A 62 -4.21 10.46 -4.73
C THR A 62 -3.54 10.03 -6.03
N ARG A 63 -3.47 10.90 -7.05
CA ARG A 63 -2.72 10.64 -8.30
C ARG A 63 -1.22 10.43 -8.08
N ALA A 64 -0.62 11.08 -7.09
CA ALA A 64 0.79 10.86 -6.79
C ALA A 64 1.05 9.50 -6.10
N LEU A 65 0.07 8.95 -5.37
CA LEU A 65 0.14 7.58 -4.83
C LEU A 65 -0.29 6.51 -5.86
N LEU A 66 -1.24 6.85 -6.72
CA LEU A 66 -1.91 5.98 -7.68
C LEU A 66 -1.81 6.63 -9.07
N PRO A 67 -0.61 6.65 -9.67
CA PRO A 67 -0.39 7.35 -10.92
C PRO A 67 -1.16 6.67 -12.05
N ARG A 68 -2.06 7.40 -12.72
CA ARG A 68 -2.87 6.85 -13.80
C ARG A 68 -1.99 6.24 -14.89
N LYS A 69 -2.33 5.00 -15.27
CA LYS A 69 -1.73 4.33 -16.43
C LYS A 69 -2.49 4.71 -17.71
N PRO A 70 -1.91 4.45 -18.89
CA PRO A 70 -2.63 4.56 -20.16
C PRO A 70 -3.95 3.77 -20.17
N ALA A 71 -4.92 4.24 -20.96
CA ALA A 71 -6.18 3.53 -21.13
C ALA A 71 -5.94 2.11 -21.68
N GLY A 72 -6.66 1.12 -21.15
CA GLY A 72 -6.48 -0.29 -21.47
C GLY A 72 -5.37 -1.01 -20.69
N GLU A 73 -4.61 -0.32 -19.83
CA GLU A 73 -3.71 -0.96 -18.87
C GLU A 73 -4.38 -1.20 -17.51
N GLU A 74 -4.09 -2.36 -16.91
CA GLU A 74 -4.57 -2.73 -15.58
C GLU A 74 -4.08 -1.73 -14.52
N GLN A 75 -5.01 -0.99 -13.91
CA GLN A 75 -4.69 -0.01 -12.87
C GLN A 75 -4.83 -0.63 -11.47
N HIS A 76 -3.91 -1.53 -11.18
CA HIS A 76 -3.78 -2.18 -9.89
C HIS A 76 -2.53 -1.68 -9.16
N TYR A 77 -2.72 -1.21 -7.93
CA TYR A 77 -1.67 -0.67 -7.07
C TYR A 77 -1.67 -1.33 -5.70
N ARG A 78 -0.47 -1.58 -5.17
CA ARG A 78 -0.27 -1.96 -3.77
C ARG A 78 0.50 -0.89 -3.03
N LEU A 79 -0.03 -0.47 -1.89
CA LEU A 79 0.52 0.59 -1.06
C LEU A 79 0.74 0.07 0.36
N THR A 80 1.91 0.36 0.94
CA THR A 80 2.13 0.21 2.38
C THR A 80 1.83 1.54 3.07
N PRO A 81 0.76 1.64 3.87
CA PRO A 81 0.43 2.89 4.55
C PRO A 81 1.40 3.16 5.72
N PRO A 82 1.53 4.42 6.15
CA PRO A 82 2.34 4.76 7.32
C PRO A 82 1.80 4.11 8.59
N SER A 83 2.68 3.91 9.57
CA SER A 83 2.30 3.37 10.87
C SER A 83 1.17 4.19 11.50
N GLY A 84 0.14 3.50 12.00
CA GLY A 84 -1.04 4.13 12.60
C GLY A 84 -2.20 4.39 11.65
N PHE A 85 -2.04 4.17 10.33
CA PHE A 85 -3.16 4.17 9.40
C PHE A 85 -4.17 3.06 9.75
N LYS A 86 -5.45 3.40 9.70
CA LYS A 86 -6.54 2.53 10.16
C LYS A 86 -7.74 2.58 9.23
N VAL A 87 -8.43 1.46 9.13
CA VAL A 87 -9.71 1.30 8.45
C VAL A 87 -10.67 0.64 9.43
N PHE A 88 -11.81 1.28 9.70
CA PHE A 88 -12.72 0.93 10.80
C PHE A 88 -12.03 0.81 12.17
N GLY A 89 -10.97 1.60 12.39
CA GLY A 89 -10.16 1.56 13.60
C GLY A 89 -9.18 0.39 13.70
N LEU A 90 -9.12 -0.49 12.68
CA LEU A 90 -8.20 -1.62 12.61
C LEU A 90 -6.91 -1.23 11.88
N PRO A 91 -5.74 -1.71 12.34
CA PRO A 91 -4.47 -1.44 11.67
C PRO A 91 -4.43 -2.13 10.31
N VAL A 92 -3.98 -1.41 9.29
CA VAL A 92 -3.85 -1.92 7.92
C VAL A 92 -2.37 -2.15 7.62
N ALA A 93 -2.04 -3.33 7.12
CA ALA A 93 -0.67 -3.69 6.75
C ALA A 93 -0.34 -3.32 5.30
N GLU A 94 -1.33 -3.45 4.41
CA GLU A 94 -1.21 -3.16 2.99
C GLU A 94 -2.58 -2.76 2.45
N ILE A 95 -2.58 -1.92 1.42
CA ILE A 95 -3.77 -1.51 0.68
C ILE A 95 -3.58 -1.97 -0.76
N GLU A 96 -4.60 -2.60 -1.33
CA GLU A 96 -4.69 -2.91 -2.74
C GLU A 96 -5.80 -2.04 -3.37
N VAL A 97 -5.49 -1.34 -4.45
CA VAL A 97 -6.43 -0.46 -5.16
C VAL A 97 -6.51 -0.89 -6.60
N TRP A 98 -7.73 -1.21 -7.03
CA TRP A 98 -8.11 -1.47 -8.40
C TRP A 98 -8.94 -0.30 -8.92
N VAL A 99 -8.41 0.38 -9.92
CA VAL A 99 -9.10 1.50 -10.57
C VAL A 99 -9.56 1.04 -11.96
N ASP A 100 -10.81 1.27 -12.31
CA ASP A 100 -11.26 1.22 -13.70
C ASP A 100 -10.38 2.11 -14.59
N ASP A 101 -10.23 1.77 -15.86
CA ASP A 101 -9.43 2.53 -16.82
C ASP A 101 -10.06 3.89 -17.21
N GLY A 102 -11.22 4.22 -16.64
CA GLY A 102 -11.98 5.44 -16.85
C GLY A 102 -13.18 5.26 -17.77
N SER A 103 -13.46 4.05 -18.23
CA SER A 103 -14.67 3.68 -18.98
C SER A 103 -15.91 3.57 -18.08
N GLY A 104 -15.72 3.28 -16.80
CA GLY A 104 -16.76 3.01 -15.81
C GLY A 104 -17.41 1.63 -15.96
N GLU A 105 -16.88 0.76 -16.82
CA GLU A 105 -17.48 -0.54 -17.12
C GLU A 105 -17.16 -1.61 -16.06
N LEU A 106 -15.92 -1.67 -15.60
CA LEU A 106 -15.43 -2.72 -14.69
C LEU A 106 -15.67 -2.37 -13.22
N GLY A 107 -15.80 -1.08 -12.91
CA GLY A 107 -15.91 -0.58 -11.55
C GLY A 107 -14.56 -0.56 -10.83
N HIS A 108 -14.59 -0.27 -9.54
CA HIS A 108 -13.37 -0.03 -8.75
C HIS A 108 -13.40 -0.82 -7.43
N GLY A 109 -12.22 -1.22 -6.96
CA GLY A 109 -12.04 -2.02 -5.76
C GLY A 109 -11.00 -1.41 -4.82
N TYR A 110 -11.33 -1.34 -3.53
CA TYR A 110 -10.43 -0.87 -2.48
C TYR A 110 -10.32 -1.94 -1.40
N THR A 111 -9.16 -2.56 -1.27
CA THR A 111 -8.93 -3.68 -0.35
C THR A 111 -7.92 -3.28 0.73
N SER A 112 -8.30 -3.50 1.99
CA SER A 112 -7.40 -3.42 3.14
C SER A 112 -6.96 -4.82 3.57
N HIS A 113 -5.65 -5.03 3.68
CA HIS A 113 -5.09 -6.24 4.26
C HIS A 113 -4.87 -6.03 5.76
N ILE A 114 -5.65 -6.73 6.57
CA ILE A 114 -5.63 -6.64 8.03
C ILE A 114 -4.97 -7.91 8.58
N ARG A 115 -3.84 -7.75 9.25
CA ARG A 115 -3.07 -8.84 9.87
C ARG A 115 -3.28 -8.87 11.39
N GLY A 116 -3.14 -10.06 11.97
CA GLY A 116 -3.24 -10.26 13.42
C GLY A 116 -4.66 -10.03 13.97
N ARG A 117 -5.68 -10.09 13.11
CA ARG A 117 -7.10 -10.03 13.46
C ARG A 117 -7.83 -11.19 12.80
N THR A 118 -8.84 -11.70 13.49
CA THR A 118 -9.73 -12.74 12.96
C THR A 118 -10.79 -12.13 12.03
N LEU A 119 -11.31 -12.94 11.11
CA LEU A 119 -12.42 -12.52 10.24
C LEU A 119 -13.62 -11.98 11.04
N ALA A 120 -13.95 -12.61 12.16
CA ALA A 120 -15.05 -12.18 13.02
C ALA A 120 -14.82 -10.81 13.67
N GLU A 121 -13.59 -10.51 14.10
CA GLU A 121 -13.23 -9.18 14.63
C GLU A 121 -13.33 -8.11 13.55
N VAL A 122 -12.83 -8.40 12.34
CA VAL A 122 -12.92 -7.48 11.20
C VAL A 122 -14.38 -7.24 10.81
N ALA A 123 -15.17 -8.30 10.67
CA ALA A 123 -16.59 -8.21 10.35
C ALA A 123 -17.37 -7.41 11.40
N LYS A 124 -17.05 -7.58 12.70
CA LYS A 124 -17.66 -6.82 13.79
C LYS A 124 -17.30 -5.33 13.71
N ALA A 125 -16.03 -4.99 13.53
CA ALA A 125 -15.57 -3.60 13.45
C ALA A 125 -16.20 -2.87 12.25
N ALA A 126 -16.23 -3.52 11.09
CA ALA A 126 -16.87 -3.01 9.88
C ALA A 126 -18.40 -3.12 9.91
N LYS A 127 -19.01 -3.68 10.97
CA LYS A 127 -20.46 -3.92 11.11
C LYS A 127 -21.05 -4.63 9.88
N LEU A 128 -20.42 -5.73 9.48
CA LEU A 128 -20.87 -6.57 8.38
C LEU A 128 -21.94 -7.55 8.83
N ASN A 129 -22.85 -7.89 7.94
CA ASN A 129 -23.81 -8.97 8.16
C ASN A 129 -23.12 -10.32 7.96
N LYS A 130 -23.63 -11.36 8.62
CA LYS A 130 -23.21 -12.74 8.36
C LYS A 130 -23.81 -13.20 7.03
N GLY A 131 -22.97 -13.36 6.01
CA GLY A 131 -23.39 -13.96 4.73
C GLY A 131 -23.20 -15.48 4.72
N LYS A 132 -23.61 -16.12 3.62
CA LYS A 132 -23.48 -17.57 3.43
C LYS A 132 -22.02 -17.99 3.20
N SER A 133 -21.27 -17.22 2.41
CA SER A 133 -19.88 -17.53 2.04
C SER A 133 -18.87 -16.55 2.65
N PHE A 134 -19.28 -15.30 2.88
CA PHE A 134 -18.44 -14.22 3.39
C PHE A 134 -19.29 -13.20 4.16
N HIS A 135 -18.67 -12.47 5.09
CA HIS A 135 -19.33 -11.37 5.78
C HIS A 135 -19.45 -10.18 4.84
N ASN A 136 -20.63 -9.58 4.71
CA ASN A 136 -20.82 -8.44 3.81
C ASN A 136 -21.94 -7.49 4.24
N ARG A 137 -21.95 -6.30 3.67
CA ARG A 137 -23.12 -5.41 3.62
C ARG A 137 -23.08 -4.56 2.36
N LYS A 138 -24.24 -4.11 1.89
CA LYS A 138 -24.32 -3.01 0.93
C LYS A 138 -24.23 -1.67 1.67
N THR A 139 -23.60 -0.70 1.01
CA THR A 139 -23.51 0.71 1.41
C THR A 139 -24.14 1.57 0.32
N SER A 140 -24.21 2.89 0.52
CA SER A 140 -24.65 3.81 -0.54
C SER A 140 -23.65 3.89 -1.71
N MET A 141 -22.39 3.52 -1.50
CA MET A 141 -21.33 3.55 -2.52
C MET A 141 -21.15 2.22 -3.25
N GLY A 142 -21.21 1.11 -2.52
CA GLY A 142 -20.85 -0.20 -3.04
C GLY A 142 -21.06 -1.35 -2.05
N GLY A 143 -20.55 -2.53 -2.38
CA GLY A 143 -20.51 -3.69 -1.49
C GLY A 143 -19.26 -3.69 -0.62
N LEU A 144 -19.41 -3.79 0.70
CA LEU A 144 -18.30 -4.00 1.62
C LEU A 144 -18.30 -5.46 2.07
N MET A 145 -17.19 -6.15 1.89
CA MET A 145 -17.04 -7.58 2.14
C MET A 145 -15.74 -7.87 2.90
N ALA A 146 -15.77 -8.88 3.77
CA ALA A 146 -14.57 -9.42 4.39
C ALA A 146 -14.46 -10.93 4.16
N ASP A 147 -13.26 -11.37 3.79
CA ASP A 147 -12.88 -12.77 3.55
C ASP A 147 -11.40 -13.03 3.89
N GLN A 148 -10.94 -14.27 3.65
CA GLN A 148 -9.59 -14.75 3.99
C GLN A 148 -9.01 -15.66 2.90
N PRO A 149 -8.79 -15.14 1.68
CA PRO A 149 -8.42 -15.98 0.54
C PRO A 149 -7.01 -16.57 0.67
N PHE A 150 -6.15 -15.98 1.51
CA PHE A 150 -4.76 -16.43 1.74
C PHE A 150 -4.56 -17.12 3.09
N GLY A 151 -5.63 -17.54 3.76
CA GLY A 151 -5.56 -18.22 5.05
C GLY A 151 -5.89 -17.32 6.26
N PRO A 152 -5.91 -17.91 7.47
CA PRO A 152 -6.45 -17.27 8.66
C PRO A 152 -5.63 -16.06 9.15
N GLU A 153 -4.36 -15.93 8.77
CA GLU A 153 -3.50 -14.81 9.15
C GLU A 153 -3.75 -13.50 8.38
N SER A 154 -4.47 -13.54 7.26
CA SER A 154 -4.68 -12.39 6.39
C SER A 154 -6.16 -12.22 6.07
N VAL A 155 -6.81 -11.31 6.80
CA VAL A 155 -8.17 -10.87 6.46
C VAL A 155 -8.09 -9.77 5.42
N GLN A 156 -8.86 -9.92 4.35
CA GLN A 156 -9.10 -8.83 3.40
C GLN A 156 -10.45 -8.19 3.70
N LEU A 157 -10.49 -6.87 3.65
CA LEU A 157 -11.70 -6.08 3.71
C LEU A 157 -11.78 -5.23 2.45
N THR A 158 -12.74 -5.54 1.59
CA THR A 158 -12.85 -4.96 0.25
C THR A 158 -14.15 -4.17 0.11
N CYS A 159 -14.02 -2.91 -0.29
CA CYS A 159 -15.11 -2.14 -0.88
C CYS A 159 -15.07 -2.32 -2.39
N THR A 160 -16.17 -2.78 -2.96
CA THR A 160 -16.36 -2.92 -4.41
C THR A 160 -17.47 -1.98 -4.85
N ILE A 161 -17.15 -1.10 -5.79
CA ILE A 161 -18.11 -0.24 -6.47
C ILE A 161 -18.39 -0.89 -7.82
N ASP A 162 -19.63 -1.30 -8.02
CA ASP A 162 -20.07 -2.00 -9.22
C ASP A 162 -19.97 -1.04 -10.43
N GLY A 163 -19.31 -1.48 -11.50
CA GLY A 163 -19.30 -0.78 -12.79
C GLY A 163 -20.61 -0.97 -13.57
N SER A 164 -20.75 -0.28 -14.71
CA SER A 164 -21.95 -0.38 -15.54
C SER A 164 -22.20 -1.83 -16.03
N TYR A 165 -21.17 -2.63 -16.26
CA TYR A 165 -21.33 -4.02 -16.69
C TYR A 165 -22.12 -4.86 -15.67
N ALA A 166 -21.78 -4.74 -14.39
CA ALA A 166 -22.48 -5.44 -13.31
C ALA A 166 -23.95 -4.97 -13.16
N THR A 167 -24.25 -3.72 -13.53
CA THR A 167 -25.65 -3.24 -13.53
C THR A 167 -26.47 -3.88 -14.64
N HIS A 168 -25.89 -4.09 -15.82
CA HIS A 168 -26.56 -4.76 -16.94
C HIS A 168 -26.79 -6.26 -16.68
N GLU A 169 -25.87 -6.98 -16.03
CA GLU A 169 -26.09 -8.40 -15.69
C GLU A 169 -27.24 -8.62 -14.70
N ASN A 170 -27.43 -7.68 -13.75
CA ASN A 170 -28.56 -7.75 -12.82
C ASN A 170 -29.91 -7.42 -13.48
N GLU A 171 -29.92 -6.66 -14.58
CA GLU A 171 -31.13 -6.36 -15.36
C GLU A 171 -31.63 -7.61 -16.14
N TYR A 172 -30.72 -8.50 -16.55
CA TYR A 172 -31.08 -9.75 -17.25
C TYR A 172 -31.41 -10.92 -16.33
N ARG A 173 -31.29 -10.76 -15.01
CA ARG A 173 -31.65 -11.80 -14.06
C ARG A 173 -33.15 -11.70 -13.75
N GLU A 174 -33.96 -12.42 -14.53
CA GLU A 174 -35.41 -12.54 -14.31
C GLU A 174 -35.74 -12.97 -12.85
N PRO A 175 -36.86 -12.48 -12.27
CA PRO A 175 -37.19 -12.59 -10.86
C PRO A 175 -37.39 -14.03 -10.31
#